data_AF-A0A392UQC6-F1
#
_entry.id   AF-A0A392UQC6-F1
#
_cell.length_a   1.000
_cell.length_b   1.000
_cell.length_c   1.000
_cell.angle_alpha   90.00
_cell.angle_beta   90.00
_cell.angle_gamma   90.00
#
_symmetry.space_group_name_H-M   'P 1'
#
loop_
_entity.id
_entity.type
_entity.pdbx_description
1 polymer ?
#
loop_
_entity_poly.entity_id
_entity_poly.type
_entity_poly.pdbx_seq_one_letter_code
_entity_poly.pdbx_strand_id
1 'polypeptide(L)' 'DWHTTHAQNFPSRIESLKVRLAALDQKGEEEVLSEAEIAELHGVTSDIHSLSRMNASISWQQSRSLWLKEGDANSKY' A
#
# COMPACT_ATOMS: atom_id res chain seq x y z
N ASP A 1 -3.09 9.85 -17.59
CA ASP A 1 -3.32 10.41 -16.24
C ASP A 1 -4.07 9.52 -15.24
N TRP A 2 -4.67 8.39 -15.62
CA TRP A 2 -5.32 7.51 -14.64
C TRP A 2 -4.34 6.89 -13.63
N HIS A 3 -3.21 6.37 -14.12
CA HIS A 3 -2.25 5.61 -13.30
C HIS A 3 -1.60 6.44 -12.18
N THR A 4 -1.43 7.75 -12.38
CA THR A 4 -0.76 8.64 -11.42
C THR A 4 -1.67 8.94 -10.23
N THR A 5 -2.94 9.26 -10.48
CA THR A 5 -3.92 9.58 -9.43
C THR A 5 -4.30 8.35 -8.60
N HIS A 6 -4.36 7.16 -9.22
CA HIS A 6 -4.68 5.93 -8.51
C HIS A 6 -3.54 5.45 -7.60
N ALA A 7 -2.29 5.61 -8.03
CA ALA A 7 -1.12 5.25 -7.23
C ALA A 7 -0.95 6.16 -6.00
N GLN A 8 -1.27 7.45 -6.12
CA GLN A 8 -1.23 8.40 -5.01
C GLN A 8 -2.22 8.07 -3.88
N ASN A 9 -3.25 7.25 -4.15
CA ASN A 9 -4.23 6.83 -3.17
C ASN A 9 -3.80 5.56 -2.39
N PHE A 10 -2.75 4.86 -2.81
CA PHE A 10 -2.30 3.64 -2.13
C PHE A 10 -1.73 3.90 -0.73
N PRO A 11 -0.83 4.89 -0.50
CA PRO A 11 -0.36 5.18 0.84
C PRO A 11 -1.50 5.56 1.80
N SER A 12 -2.45 6.39 1.36
CA SER A 12 -3.61 6.76 2.19
C SER A 12 -4.53 5.58 2.49
N ARG A 13 -4.76 4.69 1.50
CA ARG A 13 -5.55 3.46 1.73
C ARG A 13 -4.87 2.50 2.69
N ILE A 14 -3.55 2.32 2.55
CA ILE A 14 -2.76 1.51 3.47
C ILE A 14 -2.87 2.07 4.89
N GLU A 15 -2.77 3.39 5.06
CA GLU A 15 -2.90 4.02 6.37
C GLU A 15 -4.29 3.81 6.99
N SER A 16 -5.36 4.04 6.22
CA SER A 16 -6.73 3.77 6.69
C SER A 16 -6.93 2.30 7.08
N LEU A 17 -6.35 1.36 6.31
CA LEU A 17 -6.43 -0.07 6.63
C LEU A 17 -5.62 -0.42 7.88
N LYS A 18 -4.46 0.21 8.10
CA LYS A 18 -3.68 0.02 9.34
C LYS A 18 -4.44 0.49 10.57
N VAL A 19 -5.14 1.63 10.48
CA VAL A 19 -6.01 2.12 11.57
C VAL A 19 -7.10 1.10 11.88
N ARG A 20 -7.73 0.54 10.84
CA ARG A 20 -8.76 -0.49 11.00
C ARG A 20 -8.22 -1.80 11.60
N LEU A 21 -7.04 -2.23 11.15
CA LEU A 21 -6.36 -3.40 11.70
C LEU A 21 -6.03 -3.20 13.18
N ALA A 22 -5.47 -2.05 13.56
CA ALA A 22 -5.17 -1.73 14.96
C ALA A 22 -6.41 -1.73 15.86
N ALA A 23 -7.57 -1.27 15.33
CA ALA A 23 -8.82 -1.32 16.07
C ALA A 23 -9.31 -2.77 16.30
N LEU A 24 -9.18 -3.66 15.31
CA LEU A 24 -9.51 -5.08 15.45
C LEU A 24 -8.54 -5.81 16.38
N ASP A 25 -7.25 -5.51 16.29
CA ASP A 25 -6.23 -6.07 17.19
C ASP A 25 -6.51 -5.67 18.64
N GLN A 26 -6.74 -4.38 18.91
CA GLN A 26 -7.10 -3.90 20.24
C GLN A 26 -8.37 -4.60 20.74
N LYS A 27 -9.38 -4.73 19.88
CA LYS A 27 -10.63 -5.40 20.23
C LYS A 27 -10.40 -6.88 20.59
N GLY A 28 -9.51 -7.57 19.89
CA GLY A 28 -9.18 -8.98 20.15
C GLY A 28 -8.44 -9.20 21.47
N GLU A 29 -7.75 -8.18 21.99
CA GLU A 29 -7.15 -8.20 23.33
C GLU A 29 -8.19 -7.97 24.44
N GLU A 30 -9.24 -7.20 24.15
CA GLU A 30 -10.31 -6.86 25.10
C GLU A 30 -11.41 -7.93 25.15
N GLU A 31 -11.77 -8.53 24.00
CA GLU A 31 -12.82 -9.53 23.88
C GLU A 31 -12.58 -10.55 22.76
N VAL A 32 -13.31 -11.66 22.80
CA VAL A 32 -13.24 -12.67 21.74
C VAL A 32 -13.91 -12.12 20.48
N LEU A 33 -13.11 -11.97 19.41
CA LEU A 33 -13.60 -11.54 18.10
C LEU A 33 -14.63 -12.53 17.55
N SER A 34 -15.66 -11.98 16.90
CA SER A 34 -16.60 -12.79 16.12
C SER A 34 -15.93 -13.36 14.87
N GLU A 35 -16.50 -14.42 14.30
CA GLU A 35 -16.00 -15.01 13.05
C GLU A 35 -15.96 -13.99 11.89
N ALA A 36 -16.92 -13.07 11.85
CA ALA A 36 -16.95 -11.99 10.87
C ALA A 36 -15.77 -11.02 11.03
N GLU A 37 -15.40 -10.71 12.27
CA GLU A 37 -14.27 -9.81 12.57
C GLU A 37 -12.93 -10.48 12.32
N ILE A 38 -12.81 -11.79 12.59
CA ILE A 38 -11.63 -12.57 12.22
C ILE A 38 -11.47 -12.60 10.69
N ALA A 39 -12.56 -12.83 9.96
CA ALA A 39 -12.55 -12.78 8.50
C ALA A 39 -12.16 -11.39 7.98
N GLU A 40 -12.65 -10.32 8.63
CA GLU A 40 -12.26 -8.95 8.32
C GLU A 40 -10.77 -8.70 8.57
N LEU A 41 -10.24 -9.13 9.72
CA LEU A 41 -8.82 -8.99 10.08
C LEU A 41 -7.91 -9.62 9.02
N HIS A 42 -8.24 -10.85 8.60
CA HIS A 42 -7.52 -11.54 7.52
C HIS A 42 -7.63 -10.78 6.18
N GLY A 43 -8.82 -10.27 5.85
CA GLY A 43 -9.05 -9.49 4.64
C GLY A 43 -8.22 -8.21 4.61
N VAL A 44 -8.29 -7.42 5.68
CA VAL A 44 -7.53 -6.17 5.84
C VAL A 44 -6.02 -6.42 5.76
N THR A 45 -5.53 -7.48 6.39
CA THR A 45 -4.11 -7.87 6.33
C THR A 45 -3.68 -8.21 4.90
N SER A 46 -4.48 -9.00 4.18
CA SER A 46 -4.23 -9.37 2.79
C SER A 46 -4.22 -8.15 1.86
N ASP A 47 -5.15 -7.23 2.08
CA ASP A 47 -5.24 -5.97 1.32
C ASP A 47 -4.03 -5.07 1.56
N ILE A 48 -3.60 -4.90 2.82
CA ILE A 48 -2.39 -4.14 3.16
C ILE A 48 -1.16 -4.74 2.46
N HIS A 49 -0.99 -6.06 2.52
CA HIS A 49 0.13 -6.73 1.85
C HIS A 49 0.09 -6.51 0.33
N SER A 50 -1.06 -6.71 -0.30
CA SER A 50 -1.20 -6.57 -1.75
C SER A 50 -0.99 -5.13 -2.21
N LEU A 51 -1.56 -4.15 -1.49
CA LEU A 51 -1.38 -2.72 -1.76
C LEU A 51 0.08 -2.29 -1.55
N SER A 52 0.74 -2.78 -0.50
CA SER A 52 2.15 -2.46 -0.23
C SER A 52 3.07 -2.97 -1.33
N ARG A 53 2.83 -4.19 -1.83
CA ARG A 53 3.57 -4.73 -2.99
C ARG A 53 3.38 -3.86 -4.23
N MET A 54 2.14 -3.51 -4.55
CA MET A 54 1.85 -2.65 -5.72
C MET A 54 2.51 -1.27 -5.58
N ASN A 55 2.41 -0.64 -4.40
CA ASN A 55 3.03 0.64 -4.12
C ASN A 55 4.56 0.60 -4.30
N ALA A 56 5.21 -0.46 -3.78
CA ALA A 56 6.64 -0.65 -3.98
C ALA A 56 6.99 -0.83 -5.47
N SER A 57 6.27 -1.69 -6.20
CA SER A 57 6.50 -1.90 -7.64
C SER A 57 6.38 -0.60 -8.44
N ILE A 58 5.36 0.21 -8.16
CA ILE A 58 5.17 1.51 -8.83
C ILE A 58 6.30 2.48 -8.48
N SER A 59 6.69 2.55 -7.20
CA SER A 59 7.78 3.42 -6.76
C SER A 59 9.09 3.08 -7.47
N TRP A 60 9.39 1.79 -7.62
CA TRP A 60 10.55 1.32 -8.39
C TRP A 60 10.45 1.67 -9.87
N GLN A 61 9.29 1.48 -10.50
CA GLN A 61 9.06 1.85 -11.89
C GLN A 61 9.23 3.36 -12.13
N GLN A 62 8.72 4.19 -11.21
CA GLN A 62 8.84 5.65 -11.26
C GLN A 62 10.29 6.10 -11.12
N SER A 63 11.02 5.58 -10.12
CA SER A 63 12.44 5.88 -9.93
C SER A 63 13.26 5.48 -11.17
N ARG A 64 13.01 4.29 -11.73
CA ARG A 64 13.67 3.85 -12.97
C ARG A 64 13.34 4.75 -14.16
N SER A 65 12.07 5.17 -14.31
CA SER A 65 11.67 6.08 -15.38
C SER A 65 12.33 7.45 -15.24
N LEU A 66 12.44 7.97 -14.02
CA LEU A 66 13.15 9.21 -13.73
C LEU A 66 14.64 9.09 -14.08
N TRP A 67 15.28 8.00 -13.65
CA TRP A 67 16.68 7.74 -13.98
C TRP A 67 16.93 7.65 -15.48
N LEU A 68 16.04 7.02 -16.25
CA LEU A 68 16.18 6.97 -17.71
C LEU A 68 16.04 8.36 -18.35
N LYS A 69 15.15 9.22 -17.84
CA LYS A 69 14.98 10.59 -18.33
C LYS A 69 16.17 11.48 -17.98
N GLU A 70 16.71 11.37 -16.77
CA GLU A 70 17.85 12.16 -16.29
C GLU A 70 19.20 11.64 -16.82
N GLY A 71 19.32 10.33 -17.00
CA GLY A 71 20.49 9.67 -17.57
C GLY A 71 20.71 10.03 -19.05
N ASP A 72 19.63 10.18 -19.82
CA ASP A 72 19.66 10.71 -21.18
C ASP A 72 20.21 12.16 -21.22
N ALA A 73 19.85 12.99 -20.22
CA ALA A 73 20.37 14.36 -20.08
C ALA A 73 21.84 14.45 -19.64
N ASN A 74 22.44 13.36 -19.14
CA ASN A 74 23.85 13.29 -18.72
C ASN A 74 24.75 12.52 -19.71
N SER A 75 24.22 12.09 -20.85
CA SER A 75 25.04 11.54 -21.94
C SER A 75 25.75 12.68 -22.67
N LYS A 76 26.95 13.04 -22.20
CA LYS A 76 27.85 14.02 -22.86
C LYS A 76 28.66 13.39 -24.01
N TYR A 77 28.05 12.52 -24.81
CA TYR A 77 28.65 11.97 -26.03
C TYR A 77 27.77 12.25 -27.24
#